data_AF-A0A6F8YPK3-F1
#
_entry.id   AF-A0A6F8YPK3-F1
#
_cell.length_a   1.000
_cell.length_b   1.000
_cell.length_c   1.000
_cell.angle_alpha   90.00
_cell.angle_beta   90.00
_cell.angle_gamma   90.00
#
_symmetry.space_group_name_H-M   'P 1'
#
loop_
_entity.id
_entity.type
_entity.pdbx_description
1 polymer ?
#
loop_
_entity_poly.entity_id
_entity_poly.type
_entity_poly.pdbx_seq_one_letter_code
_entity_poly.pdbx_strand_id
1 'polypeptide(L)'
;MAYSSWRAPEPLLLPEVTPLRARALTGPDHARYAVAPFGRAGLVLMVARGEVEGLPAAGFHVTEVDRIAQLVRAAAVILGDRLDLVTAPPAVSRS
;
A
#
# COMPACT_ATOMS: atom_id res chain seq x y z
N MET A 1 5.72 -11.16 -4.87
CA MET A 1 5.96 -9.86 -4.21
C MET A 1 5.93 -10.07 -2.72
N ALA A 2 6.87 -9.48 -1.97
CA ALA A 2 6.85 -9.51 -0.51
C ALA A 2 6.13 -8.26 -0.01
N TYR A 3 5.26 -8.41 0.99
CA TYR A 3 4.60 -7.28 1.64
C TYR A 3 4.59 -7.50 3.16
N SER A 4 4.50 -6.41 3.89
CA SER A 4 4.19 -6.41 5.32
C SER A 4 2.94 -5.57 5.53
N SER A 5 2.03 -6.04 6.37
CA SER A 5 0.77 -5.38 6.65
C SER A 5 0.67 -5.03 8.12
N TRP A 6 0.13 -3.85 8.41
CA TRP A 6 -0.17 -3.42 9.77
C TRP A 6 -1.69 -3.43 9.97
N ARG A 7 -2.17 -4.16 10.99
CA ARG A 7 -3.60 -4.29 11.33
C ARG A 7 -4.51 -4.65 10.15
N ALA A 8 -4.01 -5.47 9.22
CA ALA A 8 -4.88 -6.07 8.22
C ALA A 8 -5.76 -7.13 8.92
N PRO A 9 -7.10 -7.06 8.82
CA PRO A 9 -7.98 -8.02 9.46
C PRO A 9 -7.80 -9.43 8.89
N GLU A 10 -7.42 -9.52 7.62
CA GLU A 10 -7.12 -10.75 6.91
C GLU A 10 -5.99 -10.51 5.87
N PRO A 11 -5.34 -11.57 5.37
CA PRO A 11 -4.39 -11.44 4.27
C PRO A 11 -5.05 -10.82 3.02
N LEU A 12 -4.53 -9.67 2.57
CA LEU A 12 -5.09 -8.94 1.43
C LEU A 12 -4.65 -9.56 0.09
N LEU A 13 -5.59 -9.65 -0.86
CA LEU A 13 -5.28 -9.93 -2.26
C LEU A 13 -4.82 -8.65 -2.95
N LEU A 14 -3.51 -8.44 -2.98
CA LEU A 14 -2.93 -7.21 -3.50
C LEU A 14 -3.16 -7.07 -5.01
N PRO A 15 -3.74 -5.93 -5.46
CA PRO A 15 -3.91 -5.64 -6.88
C PRO A 15 -2.58 -5.26 -7.56
N GLU A 16 -2.57 -5.30 -8.89
CA GLU A 16 -1.42 -4.86 -9.67
C GLU A 16 -1.19 -3.34 -9.50
N VAL A 17 0.03 -2.98 -9.10
CA VAL A 17 0.39 -1.60 -8.76
C VAL A 17 0.96 -0.80 -9.93
N THR A 18 1.21 -1.42 -11.07
CA THR A 18 1.67 -0.74 -12.28
C THR A 18 0.51 0.05 -12.92
N PRO A 19 0.76 1.24 -13.52
CA PRO A 19 2.01 2.01 -13.48
C PRO A 19 2.28 2.60 -12.08
N LEU A 20 3.54 2.79 -11.68
CA LEU A 20 3.88 3.32 -10.35
C LEU A 20 3.58 4.82 -10.24
N ARG A 21 2.35 5.15 -9.85
CA ARG A 21 1.90 6.51 -9.54
C ARG A 21 0.92 6.49 -8.37
N ALA A 22 0.85 7.60 -7.64
CA ALA A 22 -0.16 7.77 -6.62
C ALA A 22 -1.56 7.73 -7.25
N ARG A 23 -2.44 6.84 -6.78
CA ARG A 23 -3.81 6.70 -7.29
C ARG A 23 -4.71 5.92 -6.34
N ALA A 24 -6.01 6.07 -6.53
CA ALA A 24 -7.00 5.13 -6.02
C ALA A 24 -7.16 3.95 -6.98
N LEU A 25 -7.51 2.78 -6.44
CA LEU A 25 -7.82 1.58 -7.21
C LEU A 25 -8.79 0.67 -6.45
N THR A 26 -9.40 -0.26 -7.17
CA THR A 26 -10.33 -1.26 -6.61
C THR A 26 -9.68 -2.62 -6.77
N GLY A 27 -9.60 -3.38 -5.68
CA GLY A 27 -9.06 -4.72 -5.68
C GLY A 27 -10.06 -5.77 -6.16
N PRO A 28 -9.59 -7.01 -6.38
CA PRO A 28 -10.44 -8.13 -6.80
C PRO A 28 -11.47 -8.54 -5.74
N ASP A 29 -11.22 -8.19 -4.48
CA ASP A 29 -12.04 -8.39 -3.29
C ASP A 29 -13.00 -7.22 -3.01
N HIS A 30 -13.20 -6.32 -3.99
CA HIS A 30 -13.92 -5.05 -3.83
C HIS A 30 -13.34 -4.09 -2.78
N ALA A 31 -12.22 -4.41 -2.13
CA ALA A 31 -11.55 -3.49 -1.24
C ALA A 31 -11.06 -2.27 -2.02
N ARG A 32 -11.15 -1.10 -1.40
CA ARG A 32 -10.66 0.15 -1.99
C ARG A 32 -9.25 0.36 -1.52
N TYR A 33 -8.38 0.74 -2.44
CA TYR A 33 -6.98 0.98 -2.15
C TYR A 33 -6.58 2.38 -2.58
N ALA A 34 -5.73 3.01 -1.78
CA ALA A 34 -4.89 4.12 -2.21
C ALA A 34 -3.45 3.63 -2.25
N VAL A 35 -2.75 3.93 -3.33
CA VAL A 35 -1.34 3.57 -3.50
C VAL A 35 -0.49 4.82 -3.65
N ALA A 36 0.72 4.77 -3.11
CA ALA A 36 1.73 5.82 -3.28
C ALA A 36 3.14 5.20 -3.30
N PRO A 37 3.90 5.35 -4.40
CA PRO A 37 5.26 4.85 -4.49
C PRO A 37 6.23 5.72 -3.67
N PHE A 38 7.21 5.08 -3.02
CA PHE A 38 8.32 5.79 -2.38
C PHE A 38 9.31 6.38 -3.40
N GLY A 39 9.22 5.97 -4.67
CA GLY A 39 10.13 6.41 -5.74
C GLY A 39 11.54 5.81 -5.64
N ARG A 40 11.79 4.95 -4.64
CA ARG A 40 13.06 4.30 -4.32
C ARG A 40 12.83 2.86 -3.88
N ALA A 41 13.83 2.00 -4.07
CA ALA A 41 13.84 0.59 -3.65
C ALA A 41 12.65 -0.28 -4.15
N GLY A 42 11.88 0.20 -5.14
CA GLY A 42 10.66 -0.47 -5.59
C GLY A 42 9.54 -0.53 -4.55
N LEU A 43 9.62 0.27 -3.47
CA LEU A 43 8.67 0.24 -2.37
C LEU A 43 7.41 1.07 -2.69
N VAL A 44 6.26 0.54 -2.29
CA VAL A 44 4.94 1.18 -2.46
C VAL A 44 4.18 1.07 -1.15
N LEU A 45 3.62 2.17 -0.67
CA LEU A 45 2.62 2.13 0.39
C LEU A 45 1.25 1.85 -0.22
N MET A 46 0.53 0.89 0.36
CA MET A 46 -0.87 0.60 0.03
C MET A 46 -1.73 0.79 1.29
N VAL A 47 -2.79 1.58 1.17
CA VAL A 47 -3.80 1.76 2.22
C VAL A 47 -5.08 1.11 1.73
N ALA A 48 -5.60 0.14 2.49
CA ALA A 48 -6.82 -0.59 2.14
C ALA A 48 -8.01 -0.14 3.00
N ARG A 49 -9.20 -0.11 2.40
CA ARG A 49 -10.50 -0.03 3.06
C ARG A 49 -11.30 -1.25 2.65
N GLY A 50 -11.60 -2.10 3.63
CA GLY A 50 -12.52 -3.22 3.47
C GLY A 50 -13.96 -2.81 3.75
N GLU A 51 -14.88 -3.70 3.45
CA GLU A 51 -16.29 -3.55 3.82
C GLU A 51 -16.44 -3.46 5.34
N VAL A 52 -17.43 -2.68 5.78
CA VAL A 52 -17.75 -2.51 7.20
C VAL A 52 -19.24 -2.78 7.36
N GLU A 53 -19.58 -3.77 8.20
CA GLU A 53 -20.97 -4.11 8.52
C GLU A 53 -21.85 -4.39 7.28
N GLY A 54 -21.27 -5.01 6.25
CA GLY A 54 -21.96 -5.33 4.99
C GLY A 54 -22.15 -4.13 4.05
N LEU A 55 -21.58 -2.97 4.37
CA LEU A 55 -21.57 -1.80 3.49
C LEU A 55 -20.28 -1.76 2.66
N PRO A 56 -20.37 -1.44 1.36
CA PRO A 56 -19.21 -1.36 0.49
C PRO A 56 -18.28 -0.23 0.93
N ALA A 57 -16.98 -0.49 0.89
CA ALA A 57 -15.97 0.51 1.18
C ALA A 57 -16.05 1.71 0.22
N ALA A 58 -16.06 2.91 0.79
CA ALA A 58 -15.96 4.15 0.03
C ALA A 58 -14.60 4.24 -0.68
N GLY A 59 -14.63 4.63 -1.95
CA GLY A 59 -13.42 4.92 -2.73
C GLY A 59 -12.61 6.05 -2.09
N PHE A 60 -11.31 6.05 -2.34
CA PHE A 60 -10.45 7.16 -1.93
C PHE A 60 -10.63 8.35 -2.86
N HIS A 61 -10.86 9.53 -2.29
CA HIS A 61 -10.87 10.79 -3.03
C HIS A 61 -9.46 11.23 -3.40
N VAL A 62 -9.35 12.07 -4.43
CA VAL A 62 -8.06 12.61 -4.90
C VAL A 62 -7.27 13.29 -3.79
N THR A 63 -7.93 14.03 -2.90
CA THR A 63 -7.28 14.71 -1.77
C THR A 63 -6.71 13.75 -0.74
N GLU A 64 -7.33 12.58 -0.55
CA GLU A 64 -6.82 11.54 0.34
C GLU A 64 -5.58 10.90 -0.27
N VAL A 65 -5.62 10.60 -1.57
CA VAL A 65 -4.46 10.08 -2.32
C VAL A 65 -3.29 11.08 -2.26
N ASP A 66 -3.55 12.37 -2.43
CA ASP A 66 -2.52 13.42 -2.36
C ASP A 66 -1.88 13.52 -0.98
N ARG A 67 -2.68 13.45 0.09
CA ARG A 67 -2.18 13.44 1.48
C ARG A 67 -1.32 12.22 1.74
N ILE A 68 -1.74 11.03 1.29
CA ILE A 68 -0.94 9.81 1.41
C ILE A 68 0.38 9.96 0.65
N ALA A 69 0.35 10.52 -0.56
CA ALA A 69 1.55 10.77 -1.35
C ALA A 69 2.49 11.78 -0.66
N GLN A 70 1.96 12.82 -0.01
CA GLN A 70 2.74 13.75 0.80
C GLN A 70 3.43 13.05 1.97
N LEU A 71 2.70 12.21 2.71
CA LEU A 71 3.26 11.43 3.83
C LEU A 71 4.36 10.49 3.36
N VAL A 72 4.16 9.79 2.24
CA VAL A 72 5.18 8.91 1.66
C VAL A 72 6.43 9.69 1.27
N ARG A 73 6.29 10.85 0.64
CA ARG A 73 7.44 11.72 0.32
C ARG A 73 8.18 12.19 1.57
N ALA A 74 7.46 12.62 2.60
CA ALA A 74 8.08 13.02 3.86
C ALA A 74 8.81 11.86 4.54
N ALA A 75 8.19 10.67 4.59
CA ALA A 75 8.81 9.46 5.12
C ALA A 75 10.05 9.05 4.32
N ALA A 76 10.02 9.18 2.99
CA ALA A 76 11.16 8.89 2.13
C ALA A 76 12.36 9.81 2.44
N VAL A 77 12.11 11.10 2.67
CA VAL A 77 13.15 12.06 3.07
C VAL A 77 13.76 11.69 4.43
N ILE A 78 12.92 11.32 5.41
CA ILE A 78 13.37 10.97 6.75
C ILE A 78 14.18 9.66 6.76
N LEU A 79 13.72 8.66 6.01
CA LEU A 79 14.34 7.34 5.97
C LEU A 79 15.58 7.29 5.07
N GLY A 80 15.62 8.09 4.00
CA GLY A 80 16.75 8.22 3.10
C GLY A 80 17.25 6.86 2.59
N ASP A 81 18.55 6.61 2.75
CA ASP A 81 19.20 5.38 2.29
C ASP A 81 18.78 4.13 3.06
N ARG A 82 18.16 4.29 4.24
CA ARG A 82 17.64 3.16 5.03
C ARG A 82 16.52 2.42 4.29
N LEU A 83 15.89 3.03 3.30
CA LEU A 83 14.91 2.36 2.44
C LEU A 83 15.54 1.25 1.59
N ASP A 84 16.81 1.36 1.21
CA ASP A 84 17.49 0.36 0.38
C ASP A 84 17.85 -0.91 1.17
N LEU A 85 17.91 -0.80 2.51
CA LEU A 85 18.11 -1.93 3.41
C LEU A 85 16.88 -2.84 3.50
N VAL A 86 15.72 -2.38 3.02
CA VAL A 86 14.49 -3.16 2.92
C VAL A 86 14.53 -4.01 1.63
N THR A 87 15.56 -4.84 1.49
CA THR A 87 15.54 -5.93 0.53
C THR A 87 14.77 -7.10 1.15
N ALA A 88 13.66 -7.47 0.50
CA ALA A 88 12.67 -8.51 0.83
C ALA A 88 13.03 -9.53 1.95
N PRO A 89 12.15 -9.74 2.96
CA PRO A 89 12.32 -10.79 3.96
C PRO A 89 12.05 -12.22 3.40
N PRO A 90 12.61 -13.28 4.02
CA PRO A 90 12.57 -14.66 3.53
C PRO A 90 11.16 -15.24 3.47
N ALA A 91 10.93 -16.15 2.52
CA ALA A 91 9.68 -16.88 2.36
C ALA A 91 9.26 -17.56 3.67
N VAL A 92 8.00 -17.38 4.06
CA VAL A 92 7.39 -18.04 5.21
C VAL A 92 7.43 -19.56 4.98
N SER A 93 8.26 -20.29 5.71
CA SER A 93 8.20 -21.75 5.78
C SER A 93 6.95 -22.14 6.56
N ARG A 94 6.02 -22.84 5.91
CA ARG A 94 4.89 -23.49 6.59
C ARG A 94 5.44 -24.74 7.28
N SER A 95 5.40 -24.76 8.61
CA SER A 95 5.54 -25.97 9.44
C SER A 95 4.18 -26.62 9.65
#